data_AF-A0A1G9LCK9-F1
#
_entry.id   AF-A0A1G9LCK9-F1
#
_cell.length_a   1.000
_cell.length_b   1.000
_cell.length_c   1.000
_cell.angle_alpha   90.00
_cell.angle_beta   90.00
_cell.angle_gamma   90.00
#
_symmetry.space_group_name_H-M   'P 1'
#
loop_
_entity.id
_entity.type
_entity.pdbx_description
1 polymer ?
#
loop_
_entity_poly.entity_id
_entity_poly.type
_entity_poly.pdbx_seq_one_letter_code
_entity_poly.pdbx_strand_id
1 'polypeptide(L)'
;MTFGKDNAEIVVRKNDKWHIADIFTKSEVVIELQNSPIQKDVIRKGEEFYGRRMIWLINGVHFKDNFFIRELDDYNYKWNVKHNLTNDQKGKKRFCWHYARKCWFMFKRPVFIDFGEKTLFWIKEGMGAKHGIGEFVSKASFIDKYGGDYEYYNEQMAKGVRLT
;
A
#
# COMPACT_ATOMS: atom_id res chain seq x y z
N MET A 1 -17.56 -0.16 -6.41
CA MET A 1 -16.17 0.10 -5.97
C MET A 1 -15.84 -0.87 -4.86
N THR A 2 -14.58 -1.31 -4.73
CA THR A 2 -14.17 -2.34 -3.77
C THR A 2 -14.60 -2.04 -2.33
N PHE A 3 -14.62 -0.79 -1.92
CA PHE A 3 -15.06 -0.40 -0.57
C PHE A 3 -16.48 0.17 -0.52
N GLY A 4 -17.25 0.10 -1.62
CA GLY A 4 -18.56 0.75 -1.74
C GLY A 4 -18.46 2.25 -2.03
N LYS A 5 -19.53 2.83 -2.61
CA LYS A 5 -19.61 4.29 -2.87
C LYS A 5 -19.73 5.10 -1.60
N ASP A 6 -20.44 4.57 -0.61
CA ASP A 6 -20.70 5.24 0.66
C ASP A 6 -19.46 5.40 1.55
N ASN A 7 -18.35 4.73 1.19
CA ASN A 7 -17.09 4.79 1.92
C ASN A 7 -15.98 5.45 1.11
N ALA A 8 -16.24 5.99 -0.09
CA ALA A 8 -15.20 6.58 -0.93
C ALA A 8 -15.41 8.08 -1.14
N GLU A 9 -14.31 8.81 -1.31
CA GLU A 9 -14.30 10.28 -1.47
C GLU A 9 -15.07 10.98 -0.33
N ILE A 10 -14.85 10.53 0.91
CA ILE A 10 -15.60 10.98 2.07
C ILE A 10 -14.98 12.23 2.67
N VAL A 11 -15.80 13.28 2.84
CA VAL A 11 -15.40 14.50 3.53
C VAL A 11 -15.33 14.24 5.04
N VAL A 12 -14.11 14.23 5.58
CA VAL A 12 -13.85 14.15 7.02
C VAL A 12 -13.65 15.56 7.56
N ARG A 13 -14.33 15.91 8.65
CA ARG A 13 -14.23 17.23 9.31
C ARG A 13 -13.64 17.10 10.71
N LYS A 14 -12.63 17.93 11.02
CA LYS A 14 -11.99 18.01 12.36
C LYS A 14 -11.53 19.44 12.62
N ASN A 15 -11.87 20.00 13.78
CA ASN A 15 -11.38 21.32 14.25
C ASN A 15 -11.42 22.40 13.16
N ASP A 16 -12.61 22.62 12.57
CA ASP A 16 -12.88 23.58 11.49
C ASP A 16 -12.10 23.38 10.18
N LYS A 17 -11.38 22.26 10.06
CA LYS A 17 -10.71 21.82 8.84
C LYS A 17 -11.44 20.61 8.27
N TRP A 18 -11.29 20.44 6.96
CA TRP A 18 -11.79 19.26 6.26
C TRP A 18 -10.75 18.71 5.31
N HIS A 19 -10.86 17.41 5.03
CA HIS A 19 -10.09 16.71 4.02
C HIS A 19 -10.99 15.65 3.39
N ILE A 20 -10.74 15.31 2.12
CA ILE A 20 -11.45 14.21 1.44
C ILE A 20 -10.59 12.97 1.56
N ALA A 21 -11.12 11.91 2.15
CA ALA A 21 -10.50 10.60 2.22
C ALA A 21 -10.86 9.79 0.97
N ASP A 22 -9.88 9.21 0.29
CA ASP A 22 -10.15 8.31 -0.83
C ASP A 22 -11.06 7.17 -0.41
N ILE A 23 -10.78 6.56 0.76
CA ILE A 23 -11.62 5.57 1.41
C ILE A 23 -11.69 5.86 2.91
N PHE A 24 -12.90 5.89 3.46
CA PHE A 24 -13.18 5.93 4.89
C PHE A 24 -14.10 4.76 5.28
N THR A 25 -13.56 3.79 6.00
CA THR A 25 -14.26 2.54 6.31
C THR A 25 -15.27 2.73 7.45
N LYS A 26 -16.25 1.83 7.54
CA LYS A 26 -17.18 1.74 8.69
C LYS A 26 -16.47 1.52 10.04
N SER A 27 -15.25 0.96 9.99
CA SER A 27 -14.38 0.80 11.14
C SER A 27 -13.48 2.02 11.37
N GLU A 28 -13.83 3.19 10.83
CA GLU A 28 -13.12 4.46 11.01
C GLU A 28 -11.63 4.39 10.65
N VAL A 29 -11.30 3.63 9.60
CA VAL A 29 -9.94 3.60 9.03
C VAL A 29 -9.96 4.39 7.74
N VAL A 30 -9.01 5.30 7.61
CA VAL A 30 -8.76 6.03 6.36
C VAL A 30 -7.73 5.26 5.54
N ILE A 31 -8.02 5.01 4.27
CA ILE A 31 -7.06 4.46 3.31
C ILE A 31 -6.89 5.51 2.21
N GLU A 32 -5.70 6.10 2.12
CA GLU A 32 -5.32 7.01 1.05
C GLU A 32 -4.61 6.23 -0.06
N LEU A 33 -5.07 6.41 -1.29
CA LEU A 33 -4.55 5.78 -2.48
C LEU A 33 -3.48 6.67 -3.10
N GLN A 34 -2.32 6.10 -3.44
CA GLN A 34 -1.23 6.88 -4.01
C GLN A 34 -0.60 6.24 -5.24
N ASN A 35 -0.69 6.96 -6.35
CA ASN A 35 -0.18 6.53 -7.66
C ASN A 35 1.23 7.11 -7.98
N SER A 36 1.51 8.34 -7.53
CA SER A 36 2.72 9.10 -7.90
C SER A 36 3.54 9.55 -6.69
N PRO A 37 4.79 10.04 -6.88
CA PRO A 37 5.50 10.74 -5.81
C PRO A 37 4.67 11.94 -5.33
N ILE A 38 4.64 12.17 -4.02
CA ILE A 38 3.92 13.30 -3.41
C ILE A 38 4.86 14.18 -2.59
N GLN A 39 4.49 15.44 -2.47
CA GLN A 39 5.24 16.41 -1.68
C GLN A 39 5.20 16.05 -0.20
N LYS A 40 6.33 16.28 0.49
CA LYS A 40 6.47 15.95 1.92
C LYS A 40 5.42 16.63 2.79
N ASP A 41 5.01 17.85 2.44
CA ASP A 41 4.00 18.59 3.19
C ASP A 41 2.59 18.02 3.01
N VAL A 42 2.28 17.44 1.85
CA VAL A 42 1.00 16.75 1.62
C VAL A 42 0.92 15.50 2.49
N ILE A 43 1.99 14.70 2.52
CA ILE A 43 2.11 13.54 3.41
C ILE A 43 1.87 13.96 4.86
N ARG A 44 2.63 14.94 5.33
CA ARG A 44 2.57 15.42 6.72
C ARG A 44 1.17 15.89 7.09
N LYS A 45 0.55 16.76 6.26
CA LYS A 45 -0.78 17.31 6.53
C LYS A 45 -1.84 16.21 6.59
N GLY A 46 -1.82 15.26 5.65
CA GLY A 46 -2.76 14.12 5.66
C GLY A 46 -2.60 13.26 6.91
N GLU A 47 -1.37 12.84 7.22
CA GLU A 47 -1.10 11.98 8.37
C GLU A 47 -1.37 12.64 9.74
N GLU A 48 -1.18 13.96 9.84
CA GLU A 48 -1.55 14.77 11.00
C GLU A 48 -3.07 14.93 11.12
N PHE A 49 -3.77 15.15 10.01
CA PHE A 49 -5.22 15.31 9.98
C PHE A 49 -5.96 14.02 10.36
N TYR A 50 -5.60 12.89 9.73
CA TYR A 50 -6.28 11.61 9.99
C TYR A 50 -5.80 10.91 11.25
N GLY A 51 -4.52 11.08 11.60
CA GLY A 51 -3.94 10.49 12.81
C GLY A 51 -3.66 9.00 12.66
N ARG A 52 -3.75 8.25 13.77
CA ARG A 52 -3.24 6.87 13.86
C ARG A 52 -4.02 5.85 13.04
N ARG A 53 -5.29 6.12 12.69
CA ARG A 53 -6.17 5.22 11.92
C ARG A 53 -6.14 5.53 10.43
N MET A 54 -4.94 5.69 9.88
CA MET A 54 -4.70 5.99 8.48
C MET A 54 -3.73 4.96 7.89
N ILE A 55 -3.96 4.57 6.64
CA ILE A 55 -3.14 3.65 5.86
C ILE A 55 -2.85 4.27 4.50
N TRP A 56 -1.63 4.09 4.00
CA TRP A 56 -1.28 4.35 2.60
C TRP A 56 -1.37 3.06 1.80
N LEU A 57 -2.10 3.08 0.69
CA LEU A 57 -2.10 2.03 -0.32
C LEU A 57 -1.48 2.57 -1.61
N ILE A 58 -0.27 2.12 -1.89
CA ILE A 58 0.56 2.59 -2.99
C ILE A 58 0.36 1.69 -4.20
N ASN A 59 0.08 2.28 -5.36
CA ASN A 59 0.15 1.55 -6.62
C ASN A 59 1.61 1.29 -7.01
N GLY A 60 2.00 0.02 -6.93
CA GLY A 60 3.34 -0.49 -7.24
C GLY A 60 3.53 -0.96 -8.67
N VAL A 61 2.47 -1.04 -9.48
CA VAL A 61 2.51 -1.65 -10.82
C VAL A 61 3.60 -1.03 -11.70
N HIS A 62 3.80 0.28 -11.60
CA HIS A 62 4.75 1.03 -12.42
C HIS A 62 6.23 0.87 -12.03
N PHE A 63 6.53 0.36 -10.83
CA PHE A 63 7.90 0.20 -10.36
C PHE A 63 8.23 -1.22 -9.89
N LYS A 64 7.31 -2.18 -10.09
CA LYS A 64 7.44 -3.56 -9.64
C LYS A 64 8.70 -4.26 -10.18
N ASP A 65 9.13 -3.92 -11.40
CA ASP A 65 10.35 -4.46 -12.02
C ASP A 65 11.65 -3.96 -11.36
N ASN A 66 11.56 -2.86 -10.61
CA ASN A 66 12.66 -2.32 -9.83
C ASN A 66 12.59 -2.76 -8.35
N PHE A 67 11.65 -3.63 -7.99
CA PHE A 67 11.43 -4.12 -6.63
C PHE A 67 11.73 -5.62 -6.53
N PHE A 68 12.73 -5.94 -5.71
CA PHE A 68 13.29 -7.28 -5.55
C PHE A 68 13.04 -7.77 -4.13
N ILE A 69 12.71 -9.04 -3.96
CA ILE A 69 12.31 -9.62 -2.66
C ILE A 69 13.08 -10.92 -2.43
N ARG A 70 13.49 -11.16 -1.18
CA ARG A 70 14.20 -12.36 -0.73
C ARG A 70 13.79 -12.79 0.67
N GLU A 71 14.09 -14.03 1.01
CA GLU A 71 13.92 -14.55 2.37
C GLU A 71 14.77 -13.77 3.39
N LEU A 72 14.33 -13.78 4.65
CA LEU A 72 15.08 -13.14 5.75
C LEU A 72 16.37 -13.86 6.10
N ASP A 73 16.49 -15.14 5.78
CA ASP A 73 17.68 -15.98 6.01
C ASP A 73 18.54 -16.14 4.75
N ASP A 74 18.16 -15.52 3.62
CA ASP A 74 18.99 -15.47 2.42
C ASP A 74 20.13 -14.44 2.63
N TYR A 75 21.35 -14.95 2.80
CA TYR A 75 22.59 -14.17 2.94
C TYR A 75 23.26 -13.86 1.59
N ASN A 76 22.65 -14.25 0.46
CA ASN A 76 23.18 -13.93 -0.85
C ASN A 76 22.93 -12.46 -1.22
N TYR A 77 24.00 -11.73 -1.51
CA TYR A 77 23.96 -10.29 -1.81
C TYR A 77 23.47 -9.93 -3.23
N LYS A 78 23.21 -10.92 -4.10
CA LYS A 78 22.87 -10.68 -5.51
C LYS A 78 21.36 -10.47 -5.74
N TRP A 79 20.86 -9.24 -5.87
CA TRP A 79 19.44 -8.94 -6.11
C TRP A 79 18.87 -9.35 -7.48
N ASN A 80 18.65 -10.64 -7.70
CA ASN A 80 18.21 -11.18 -8.98
C ASN A 80 16.79 -11.79 -8.96
N VAL A 81 16.16 -11.86 -7.79
CA VAL A 81 14.82 -12.43 -7.61
C VAL A 81 13.81 -11.29 -7.54
N LYS A 82 12.92 -11.22 -8.54
CA LYS A 82 11.83 -10.25 -8.59
C LYS A 82 10.77 -10.60 -7.52
N HIS A 83 9.99 -9.59 -7.10
CA HIS A 83 8.92 -9.74 -6.10
C HIS A 83 7.95 -10.90 -6.36
N ASN A 84 7.71 -11.25 -7.63
CA ASN A 84 6.78 -12.29 -8.06
C ASN A 84 7.43 -13.68 -8.20
N LEU A 85 8.75 -13.79 -8.00
CA LEU A 85 9.52 -15.04 -8.11
C LEU A 85 10.04 -15.54 -6.75
N THR A 86 9.55 -14.96 -5.66
CA THR A 86 9.81 -15.45 -4.29
C THR A 86 9.26 -16.88 -4.13
N ASN A 87 9.92 -17.69 -3.31
CA ASN A 87 9.54 -19.09 -3.05
C ASN A 87 8.09 -19.19 -2.57
N ASP A 88 7.70 -18.26 -1.71
CA ASP A 88 6.31 -17.99 -1.37
C ASP A 88 6.08 -16.49 -1.18
N GLN A 89 4.83 -16.06 -1.39
CA GLN A 89 4.37 -14.72 -1.04
C GLN A 89 3.81 -14.72 0.39
N LYS A 90 4.59 -15.21 1.35
CA LYS A 90 4.18 -15.32 2.76
C LYS A 90 5.27 -14.82 3.70
N GLY A 91 4.86 -14.40 4.89
CA GLY A 91 5.76 -13.99 5.95
C GLY A 91 6.59 -12.76 5.62
N LYS A 92 7.58 -12.49 6.48
CA LYS A 92 8.49 -11.36 6.36
C LYS A 92 9.58 -11.66 5.33
N LYS A 93 9.95 -10.65 4.55
CA LYS A 93 10.97 -10.71 3.51
C LYS A 93 11.87 -9.48 3.56
N ARG A 94 13.11 -9.62 3.09
CA ARG A 94 13.96 -8.48 2.73
C ARG A 94 13.56 -7.97 1.35
N PHE A 95 13.66 -6.67 1.15
CA PHE A 95 13.51 -6.10 -0.18
C PHE A 95 14.69 -5.20 -0.58
N CYS A 96 14.88 -5.08 -1.88
CA CYS A 96 15.65 -4.03 -2.52
C CYS A 96 14.77 -3.30 -3.52
N TRP A 97 14.70 -1.99 -3.39
CA TRP A 97 13.97 -1.14 -4.30
C TRP A 97 14.92 -0.20 -5.03
N HIS A 98 15.24 -0.55 -6.27
CA HIS A 98 15.97 0.33 -7.16
C HIS A 98 15.13 1.57 -7.49
N TYR A 99 15.77 2.73 -7.47
CA TYR A 99 15.12 4.03 -7.67
C TYR A 99 13.99 4.32 -6.66
N ALA A 100 14.19 3.89 -5.41
CA ALA A 100 13.27 4.18 -4.31
C ALA A 100 12.93 5.67 -4.24
N ARG A 101 11.64 5.96 -4.11
CA ARG A 101 11.12 7.32 -4.04
C ARG A 101 11.49 7.91 -2.68
N LYS A 102 12.60 8.64 -2.62
CA LYS A 102 13.12 9.22 -1.38
C LYS A 102 12.05 10.01 -0.60
N CYS A 103 11.18 10.77 -1.26
CA CYS A 103 10.13 11.52 -0.57
C CYS A 103 9.21 10.67 0.33
N TRP A 104 9.10 9.37 0.08
CA TRP A 104 8.29 8.45 0.86
C TRP A 104 8.92 8.00 2.18
N PHE A 105 10.18 8.37 2.48
CA PHE A 105 10.73 8.18 3.84
C PHE A 105 9.94 8.96 4.90
N MET A 106 9.15 9.97 4.49
CA MET A 106 8.34 10.79 5.38
C MET A 106 7.07 10.09 5.89
N PHE A 107 6.67 8.96 5.30
CA PHE A 107 5.48 8.24 5.76
C PHE A 107 5.67 7.73 7.19
N LYS A 108 4.76 8.12 8.09
CA LYS A 108 4.71 7.65 9.48
C LYS A 108 3.53 6.71 9.72
N ARG A 109 2.65 6.54 8.74
CA ARG A 109 1.52 5.61 8.78
C ARG A 109 1.85 4.31 8.04
N PRO A 110 1.16 3.20 8.33
CA PRO A 110 1.35 1.93 7.63
C PRO A 110 1.26 2.10 6.11
N VAL A 111 2.21 1.50 5.38
CA VAL A 111 2.28 1.58 3.92
C VAL A 111 2.19 0.18 3.33
N PHE A 112 1.25 -0.01 2.42
CA PHE A 112 1.06 -1.22 1.63
C PHE A 112 1.35 -0.88 0.17
N ILE A 113 2.08 -1.75 -0.53
CA ILE A 113 2.32 -1.64 -1.96
C ILE A 113 1.50 -2.71 -2.68
N ASP A 114 0.68 -2.29 -3.64
CA ASP A 114 -0.05 -3.19 -4.53
C ASP A 114 0.69 -3.33 -5.86
N PHE A 115 1.28 -4.49 -6.11
CA PHE A 115 1.95 -4.79 -7.39
C PHE A 115 1.00 -5.26 -8.50
N GLY A 116 -0.31 -5.29 -8.23
CA GLY A 116 -1.35 -5.79 -9.13
C GLY A 116 -1.57 -7.31 -9.01
N GLU A 117 -1.13 -7.93 -7.91
CA GLU A 117 -1.18 -9.38 -7.69
C GLU A 117 -2.21 -9.74 -6.60
N LYS A 118 -2.25 -11.01 -6.16
CA LYS A 118 -3.16 -11.48 -5.09
C LYS A 118 -2.75 -11.03 -3.69
N THR A 119 -1.56 -10.47 -3.55
CA THR A 119 -1.00 -10.01 -2.28
C THR A 119 -0.63 -8.53 -2.35
N LEU A 120 -0.63 -7.90 -1.18
CA LEU A 120 -0.03 -6.61 -0.92
C LEU A 120 1.30 -6.82 -0.20
N PHE A 121 2.25 -5.90 -0.38
CA PHE A 121 3.49 -5.91 0.37
C PHE A 121 3.48 -4.79 1.42
N TRP A 122 3.34 -5.17 2.70
CA TRP A 122 3.35 -4.24 3.82
C TRP A 122 4.79 -3.91 4.21
N ILE A 123 5.19 -2.65 4.00
CA ILE A 123 6.50 -2.16 4.40
C ILE A 123 6.56 -2.01 5.92
N LYS A 124 7.49 -2.73 6.55
CA LYS A 124 7.77 -2.65 8.00
C LYS A 124 8.90 -1.67 8.27
N GLU A 125 9.93 -1.71 7.43
CA GLU A 125 11.15 -0.92 7.57
C GLU A 125 11.67 -0.50 6.19
N GLY A 126 12.36 0.64 6.12
CA GLY A 126 13.05 1.08 4.90
C GLY A 126 12.14 1.71 3.84
N MET A 127 10.97 2.26 4.22
CA MET A 127 10.15 3.00 3.28
C MET A 127 10.92 4.20 2.70
N GLY A 128 10.92 4.34 1.38
CA GLY A 128 11.70 5.38 0.68
C GLY A 128 13.22 5.13 0.65
N ALA A 129 13.70 4.02 1.21
CA ALA A 129 15.10 3.59 1.16
C ALA A 129 15.31 2.49 0.11
N LYS A 130 16.57 2.27 -0.28
CA LYS A 130 16.94 1.20 -1.22
C LYS A 130 16.68 -0.19 -0.64
N HIS A 131 16.83 -0.38 0.67
CA HIS A 131 16.66 -1.69 1.32
C HIS A 131 15.73 -1.57 2.51
N GLY A 132 15.07 -2.68 2.85
CA GLY A 132 14.22 -2.75 4.03
C GLY A 132 13.59 -4.12 4.24
N ILE A 133 12.59 -4.15 5.10
CA ILE A 133 11.83 -5.35 5.46
C ILE A 133 10.36 -5.08 5.18
N GLY A 134 9.70 -6.06 4.59
CA GLY A 134 8.25 -6.05 4.46
C GLY A 134 7.65 -7.42 4.66
N GLU A 135 6.34 -7.50 4.56
CA GLU A 135 5.57 -8.72 4.79
C GLU A 135 4.46 -8.82 3.75
N PHE A 136 4.29 -10.00 3.18
CA PHE A 136 3.16 -10.24 2.28
C PHE A 136 1.86 -10.37 3.06
N VAL A 137 0.83 -9.70 2.56
CA VAL A 137 -0.54 -9.72 3.11
C VAL A 137 -1.50 -10.11 1.99
N SER A 138 -2.39 -11.06 2.25
CA SER A 138 -3.46 -11.41 1.31
C SER A 138 -4.32 -10.18 1.00
N LYS A 139 -4.51 -9.89 -0.28
CA LYS A 139 -5.35 -8.77 -0.71
C LYS A 139 -6.81 -8.99 -0.30
N ALA A 140 -7.30 -10.23 -0.41
CA ALA A 140 -8.62 -10.63 0.07
C ALA A 140 -8.77 -10.30 1.56
N SER A 141 -7.85 -10.82 2.39
CA SER A 141 -7.91 -10.61 3.84
C SER A 141 -7.75 -9.14 4.24
N PHE A 142 -7.00 -8.35 3.47
CA PHE A 142 -6.91 -6.89 3.68
C PHE A 142 -8.25 -6.22 3.41
N ILE A 143 -8.87 -6.50 2.26
CA ILE A 143 -10.14 -5.91 1.85
C ILE A 143 -11.25 -6.29 2.84
N ASP A 144 -11.37 -7.57 3.17
CA ASP A 144 -12.38 -8.07 4.12
C ASP A 144 -12.22 -7.44 5.50
N LYS A 145 -10.98 -7.34 6.00
CA LYS A 145 -10.67 -6.73 7.30
C LYS A 145 -11.14 -5.27 7.39
N TYR A 146 -11.08 -4.54 6.29
CA TYR A 146 -11.45 -3.13 6.22
C TYR A 146 -12.85 -2.91 5.64
N GLY A 147 -13.65 -3.97 5.51
CA GLY A 147 -15.07 -3.89 5.15
C GLY A 147 -15.33 -3.64 3.67
N GLY A 148 -14.38 -3.97 2.80
CA GLY A 148 -14.61 -4.00 1.36
C GLY A 148 -15.09 -5.37 0.87
N ASP A 149 -15.32 -5.45 -0.43
CA ASP A 149 -15.82 -6.62 -1.16
C ASP A 149 -14.75 -7.11 -2.15
N TYR A 150 -14.10 -8.23 -1.81
CA TYR A 150 -13.05 -8.82 -2.63
C TYR A 150 -13.60 -9.52 -3.89
N GLU A 151 -14.80 -10.07 -3.83
CA GLU A 151 -15.43 -10.71 -5.00
C GLU A 151 -15.76 -9.66 -6.06
N TYR A 152 -16.36 -8.55 -5.63
CA TYR A 152 -16.57 -7.40 -6.52
C TYR A 152 -15.26 -6.92 -7.15
N TYR A 153 -14.17 -6.81 -6.35
CA TYR A 153 -12.86 -6.44 -6.89
C TYR A 153 -12.39 -7.41 -7.99
N ASN A 154 -12.46 -8.71 -7.74
CA ASN A 154 -12.05 -9.74 -8.70
C ASN A 154 -12.88 -9.66 -10.00
N GLU A 155 -14.18 -9.49 -9.89
CA GLU A 155 -15.07 -9.35 -11.05
C GLU A 155 -14.70 -8.15 -11.92
N GLN A 156 -14.38 -7.01 -11.32
CA GLN A 156 -13.99 -5.81 -12.08
C GLN A 156 -12.63 -6.00 -12.76
N MET A 157 -11.67 -6.62 -12.07
CA MET A 157 -10.36 -6.94 -12.66
C MET A 157 -10.51 -7.92 -13.84
N ALA A 158 -11.40 -8.91 -13.74
CA ALA A 158 -11.72 -9.84 -14.82
C ALA A 158 -12.36 -9.13 -16.03
N LYS A 159 -13.08 -8.02 -15.80
CA LYS A 159 -13.64 -7.14 -16.83
C LYS A 159 -12.63 -6.14 -17.40
N GLY A 160 -11.37 -6.20 -16.98
CA GLY A 160 -10.31 -5.28 -17.42
C GLY A 160 -10.36 -3.89 -16.77
N VAL A 161 -11.22 -3.68 -15.78
CA VAL A 161 -11.32 -2.42 -15.04
C VAL A 161 -10.22 -2.38 -13.99
N ARG A 162 -9.34 -1.38 -14.05
CA ARG A 162 -8.36 -1.13 -12.98
C ARG A 162 -9.05 -0.32 -11.88
N LEU A 163 -9.10 -0.88 -10.68
CA LEU A 163 -9.69 -0.25 -9.49
C LEU A 163 -8.65 0.40 -8.56
N THR A 164 -7.46 0.69 -9.10
CA THR A 164 -6.29 1.27 -8.41
C THR A 164 -5.70 2.40 -9.24
#